data_AF-F4SUP6-F1
#
_entry.id   AF-F4SUP6-F1
#
_cell.length_a   1.000
_cell.length_b   1.000
_cell.length_c   1.000
_cell.angle_alpha   90.00
_cell.angle_beta   90.00
_cell.angle_gamma   90.00
#
_symmetry.space_group_name_H-M   'P 1'
#
loop_
_entity.id
_entity.type
_entity.pdbx_description
1 polymer ?
#
loop_
_entity_poly.entity_id
_entity_poly.type
_entity_poly.pdbx_seq_one_letter_code
_entity_poly.pdbx_strand_id
1 'polypeptide(L)' 'MTDSNTVLSDDIYQSFSVLRSSVDALVCAADLIPSGGDDESMGHLFRVLAYRLEADLTSHLLALRLPRS' A
#
# COMPACT_ATOMS: atom_id res chain seq x y z
N MET A 1 18.73 13.20 -27.92
CA MET A 1 17.32 12.75 -27.77
C MET A 1 17.29 11.90 -26.53
N THR A 2 16.94 12.51 -25.41
CA THR A 2 16.78 11.80 -24.12
C THR A 2 15.42 11.13 -24.12
N ASP A 3 15.41 9.81 -23.94
CA ASP A 3 14.20 9.01 -23.80
C ASP A 3 13.30 9.56 -22.68
N SER A 4 12.22 10.22 -23.06
CA SER A 4 11.19 10.76 -22.17
C SER A 4 10.30 9.66 -21.53
N ASN A 5 10.72 8.40 -21.57
CA ASN A 5 9.85 7.23 -21.36
C ASN A 5 9.87 6.62 -19.96
N THR A 6 10.51 7.24 -18.96
CA THR A 6 10.67 6.61 -17.63
C THR A 6 10.34 7.49 -16.43
N VAL A 7 9.89 8.73 -16.63
CA VAL A 7 9.47 9.58 -15.51
C VAL A 7 7.99 9.38 -15.27
N LEU A 8 7.65 8.79 -14.11
CA LEU A 8 6.27 8.75 -13.62
C LEU A 8 5.72 10.18 -13.61
N SER A 9 4.56 10.43 -14.20
CA SER A 9 3.93 11.75 -14.11
C SER A 9 3.70 12.13 -12.65
N ASP A 10 3.93 13.39 -12.30
CA ASP A 10 3.76 13.92 -10.94
C ASP A 10 2.35 13.63 -10.38
N ASP A 11 1.32 13.66 -11.24
CA ASP A 11 -0.06 13.34 -10.86
C ASP A 11 -0.21 11.87 -10.43
N ILE A 12 0.47 10.95 -11.13
CA ILE A 12 0.49 9.52 -10.79
C ILE A 12 1.24 9.31 -9.48
N TYR A 13 2.38 9.99 -9.30
CA TYR A 13 3.17 9.91 -8.08
C TYR A 13 2.37 10.42 -6.88
N GLN A 14 1.68 11.55 -7.04
CA GLN A 14 0.85 12.13 -5.99
C GLN A 14 -0.34 11.23 -5.65
N SER A 15 -1.01 10.68 -6.66
CA SER A 15 -2.12 9.73 -6.46
C SER A 15 -1.66 8.48 -5.70
N PHE A 16 -0.48 7.96 -6.06
CA PHE A 16 0.13 6.84 -5.37
C PHE A 16 0.50 7.18 -3.92
N SER A 17 1.06 8.37 -3.68
CA SER A 17 1.39 8.83 -2.33
C SER A 17 0.16 8.96 -1.45
N VAL A 18 -0.96 9.46 -1.97
CA VAL A 18 -2.23 9.54 -1.24
C VAL A 18 -2.75 8.14 -0.92
N LEU A 19 -2.76 7.23 -1.90
CA LEU A 19 -3.18 5.85 -1.71
C LEU A 19 -2.34 5.16 -0.61
N ARG A 20 -1.03 5.38 -0.61
CA ARG A 20 -0.13 4.85 0.43
C ARG A 20 -0.52 5.33 1.82
N SER A 21 -0.69 6.63 1.99
CA SER A 21 -1.11 7.18 3.29
C SER A 21 -2.45 6.62 3.76
N SER A 22 -3.39 6.35 2.85
CA SER A 22 -4.67 5.71 3.18
C SER A 22 -4.51 4.26 3.62
N VAL A 23 -3.62 3.50 2.97
CA VAL A 23 -3.32 2.12 3.35
C VAL A 23 -2.57 2.06 4.68
N ASP A 24 -1.62 2.95 4.93
CA ASP A 24 -0.92 3.05 6.22
C ASP A 24 -1.91 3.32 7.36
N ALA A 25 -2.88 4.22 7.15
CA ALA A 25 -3.95 4.47 8.10
C ALA A 25 -4.85 3.25 8.33
N LEU A 26 -5.12 2.46 7.28
CA LEU A 26 -5.89 1.22 7.37
C LEU A 26 -5.17 0.15 8.20
N VAL A 27 -3.86 -0.01 8.01
CA VAL A 27 -3.02 -0.92 8.82
C VAL A 27 -3.05 -0.51 10.28
N CYS A 28 -2.83 0.77 10.57
CA CYS A 28 -2.96 1.30 11.94
C CYS A 28 -4.34 1.01 12.55
N ALA A 29 -5.42 1.22 11.80
CA ALA A 29 -6.77 0.94 12.28
C ALA A 29 -6.99 -0.56 12.55
N ALA A 30 -6.39 -1.44 11.73
CA ALA A 30 -6.49 -2.88 11.90
C ALA A 30 -5.73 -3.37 13.14
N ASP A 31 -4.60 -2.76 13.46
CA ASP A 31 -3.81 -3.07 14.66
C ASP A 31 -4.47 -2.59 15.96
N LEU A 32 -5.32 -1.57 15.88
CA LEU A 32 -6.11 -1.10 17.03
C LEU A 32 -7.27 -2.04 17.40
N ILE A 33 -7.66 -2.95 16.51
CA ILE A 33 -8.64 -3.98 16.84
C ILE A 33 -7.97 -4.90 17.89
N PRO A 34 -8.61 -5.22 19.03
CA PRO A 34 -8.03 -6.11 20.02
C PRO A 34 -7.99 -7.57 19.53
N SER A 35 -7.09 -8.36 20.12
CA SER A 35 -7.01 -9.82 19.91
C SER A 35 -7.76 -10.57 21.01
N GLY A 36 -8.24 -11.77 20.72
CA GLY A 36 -8.87 -12.67 21.71
C GLY A 36 -10.30 -12.32 22.16
N GLY A 37 -11.06 -11.53 21.38
CA GLY A 37 -12.48 -11.22 21.63
C GLY A 37 -13.43 -11.86 20.62
N ASP A 38 -14.74 -11.69 20.81
CA ASP A 38 -15.77 -12.24 19.91
C ASP A 38 -15.61 -11.77 18.45
N ASP A 39 -15.09 -10.55 18.26
CA ASP A 39 -14.81 -9.95 16.95
C ASP A 39 -13.40 -10.29 16.41
N GLU A 40 -12.65 -11.19 17.04
CA GLU A 40 -11.28 -11.52 16.64
C GLU A 40 -11.20 -12.02 15.19
N SER A 41 -12.18 -12.80 14.74
CA SER A 41 -12.24 -13.29 13.36
C SER A 41 -12.34 -12.15 12.34
N MET A 42 -13.16 -11.14 12.62
CA MET A 42 -13.30 -9.94 11.79
C MET A 42 -12.03 -9.07 11.88
N GLY A 43 -11.47 -8.91 13.07
CA GLY A 43 -10.20 -8.22 13.26
C GLY A 43 -9.05 -8.89 12.52
N HIS A 44 -9.00 -10.23 12.50
CA HIS A 44 -7.99 -10.98 11.79
C HIS A 44 -8.13 -10.80 10.28
N LEU A 45 -9.36 -10.89 9.75
CA LEU A 45 -9.64 -10.62 8.33
C LEU A 45 -9.19 -9.21 7.94
N PHE A 46 -9.52 -8.22 8.77
CA PHE A 46 -9.19 -6.82 8.50
C PHE A 46 -7.68 -6.58 8.48
N ARG A 47 -6.94 -7.16 9.44
CA ARG A 47 -5.46 -7.13 9.45
C ARG A 47 -4.89 -7.80 8.21
N VAL A 48 -5.35 -9.01 7.85
CA VAL A 48 -4.87 -9.71 6.65
C VAL A 48 -5.05 -8.86 5.40
N LEU A 49 -6.22 -8.24 5.23
CA LEU A 49 -6.48 -7.36 4.09
C LEU A 49 -5.59 -6.11 4.10
N ALA A 50 -5.45 -5.45 5.25
CA ALA A 50 -4.63 -4.25 5.38
C ALA A 50 -3.14 -4.53 5.06
N TYR A 51 -2.57 -5.56 5.68
CA TYR A 51 -1.18 -5.96 5.44
C TYR A 51 -0.95 -6.42 4.00
N ARG A 52 -1.94 -7.09 3.39
CA ARG A 52 -1.81 -7.50 1.99
C ARG A 52 -1.79 -6.31 1.04
N LEU A 53 -2.66 -5.33 1.25
CA LEU A 53 -2.69 -4.09 0.49
C LEU A 53 -1.38 -3.31 0.62
N GLU A 54 -0.86 -3.19 1.85
CA GLU A 54 0.42 -2.51 2.12
C GLU A 54 1.60 -3.20 1.39
N ALA A 55 1.67 -4.53 1.47
CA ALA A 55 2.71 -5.31 0.83
C ALA A 55 2.64 -5.21 -0.71
N ASP A 56 1.44 -5.28 -1.28
CA ASP A 56 1.24 -5.18 -2.72
C ASP A 56 1.56 -3.77 -3.24
N LEU A 57 1.16 -2.73 -2.50
CA LEU A 57 1.50 -1.35 -2.84
C LEU A 57 3.01 -1.09 -2.77
N THR A 58 3.66 -1.57 -1.72
CA THR A 58 5.13 -1.50 -1.58
C THR A 58 5.84 -2.21 -2.72
N SER A 59 5.37 -3.40 -3.10
CA SER A 59 5.92 -4.17 -4.22
C SER A 59 5.77 -3.44 -5.55
N HIS A 60 4.62 -2.80 -5.79
CA HIS A 60 4.40 -1.98 -6.99
C HIS A 60 5.35 -0.78 -7.05
N LEU A 61 5.57 -0.08 -5.93
CA LEU A 61 6.52 1.04 -5.88
C LEU A 61 7.95 0.58 -6.19
N LEU A 62 8.36 -0.56 -5.64
CA LEU A 62 9.68 -1.14 -5.90
C LEU A 62 9.82 -1.54 -7.38
N ALA A 63 8.78 -2.15 -7.96
CA ALA A 63 8.75 -2.49 -9.38
C ALA A 63 8.86 -1.26 -10.29
N LEU A 64 8.22 -0.14 -9.93
CA LEU A 64 8.32 1.12 -10.66
C LEU A 64 9.71 1.78 -10.56
N ARG A 65 10.47 1.48 -9.52
CA ARG A 65 11.84 2.01 -9.30
C ARG A 65 12.93 1.17 -9.99
N LEU A 66 12.61 -0.05 -10.44
CA LEU A 66 13.56 -0.88 -11.16
C LEU A 66 13.78 -0.36 -12.60
N PRO A 67 15.02 -0.35 -13.11
CA PRO A 67 15.27 0.00 -14.50
C PRO A 67 14.53 -0.99 -15.41
N ARG A 68 13.74 -0.47 -16.36
CA ARG A 68 13.10 -1.29 -17.39
C ARG A 68 14.19 -1.75 -18.36
N SER A 69 14.53 -3.03 -18.32
CA SER A 69 15.47 -3.70 -19.23
C SER A 69 14.92 -3.81 -20.64
#